data_AF-A0AAW5AUQ7-F1
#
_entry.id   AF-A0AAW5AUQ7-F1
#
_cell.length_a   1.000
_cell.length_b   1.000
_cell.length_c   1.000
_cell.angle_alpha   90.00
_cell.angle_beta   90.00
_cell.angle_gamma   90.00
#
_symmetry.space_group_name_H-M   'P 1'
#
loop_
_entity.id
_entity.type
_entity.pdbx_description
1 polymer ?
#
loop_
_entity_poly.entity_id
_entity_poly.type
_entity_poly.pdbx_seq_one_letter_code
_entity_poly.pdbx_strand_id
1 'polypeptide(L)'
;MNHLILAETQFFALINGKDNGSTETAYGGFVQEVINLCYGGNDAKHIIVALAFAEIELQHHPQNLSVSEENVVTVYIRKALSFIRKMQKMVSASAITSVPPLTSTSETKATVPALQWTGNAVELVELIYALYATGCINGGKASLKELAPVLYSFFGVESKDCYRFYTDIKRRKSDSRTYFLEKMQDKLNAKMRHDDELERMRR
;
A
#
# COMPACT_ATOMS: atom_id res chain seq x y z
N MET A 1 -15.85 5.94 -18.17
CA MET A 1 -16.13 5.82 -16.73
C MET A 1 -16.56 7.18 -16.22
N ASN A 2 -17.76 7.29 -15.64
CA ASN A 2 -18.30 8.56 -15.16
C ASN A 2 -17.66 8.89 -13.81
N HIS A 3 -16.79 9.90 -13.73
CA HIS A 3 -16.16 10.32 -12.46
C HIS A 3 -17.06 11.26 -11.65
N LEU A 4 -18.23 11.61 -12.18
CA LEU A 4 -19.20 12.53 -11.57
C LEU A 4 -20.18 11.86 -10.62
N ILE A 5 -20.07 10.54 -10.37
CA ILE A 5 -21.01 9.75 -9.57
C ILE A 5 -21.32 10.42 -8.21
N LEU A 6 -20.28 10.95 -7.56
CA LEU A 6 -20.43 11.61 -6.25
C LEU A 6 -20.99 13.03 -6.35
N ALA A 7 -20.73 13.73 -7.46
CA ALA A 7 -21.18 15.11 -7.70
C ALA A 7 -22.62 15.18 -8.22
N GLU A 8 -23.16 14.06 -8.73
CA GLU A 8 -24.56 13.91 -9.11
C GLU A 8 -25.46 13.53 -7.92
N THR A 9 -24.91 13.40 -6.72
CA THR A 9 -25.69 13.02 -5.52
C THR A 9 -26.62 14.14 -5.06
N GLN A 10 -27.68 13.75 -4.37
CA GLN A 10 -28.65 14.66 -3.77
C GLN A 10 -28.00 15.66 -2.79
N PHE A 11 -26.89 15.26 -2.16
CA PHE A 11 -26.10 16.16 -1.33
C PHE A 11 -25.50 17.33 -2.12
N PHE A 12 -24.90 17.06 -3.29
CA PHE A 12 -24.40 18.12 -4.17
C PHE A 12 -25.52 18.98 -4.76
N ALA A 13 -26.69 18.40 -5.05
CA ALA A 13 -27.86 19.19 -5.44
C ALA A 13 -28.29 20.16 -4.33
N LEU A 14 -28.33 19.68 -3.08
CA LEU A 14 -28.73 20.47 -1.91
C LEU A 14 -27.75 21.59 -1.59
N ILE A 15 -26.44 21.32 -1.51
CA ILE A 15 -25.45 22.38 -1.20
C ILE A 15 -25.39 23.46 -2.29
N ASN A 16 -25.73 23.11 -3.54
CA ASN A 16 -25.84 24.05 -4.65
C ASN A 16 -27.20 24.78 -4.70
N GLY A 17 -28.09 24.59 -3.72
CA GLY A 17 -29.40 25.24 -3.65
C GLY A 17 -30.42 24.74 -4.68
N LYS A 18 -30.20 23.55 -5.27
CA LYS A 18 -31.12 22.92 -6.23
C LYS A 18 -32.11 21.95 -5.57
N ASP A 19 -31.93 21.66 -4.28
CA ASP A 19 -32.82 20.82 -3.47
C ASP A 19 -33.00 21.46 -2.08
N ASN A 20 -34.23 21.42 -1.54
CA ASN A 20 -34.62 21.94 -0.23
C ASN A 20 -34.85 20.83 0.80
N GLY A 21 -34.42 19.60 0.50
CA GLY A 21 -34.50 18.45 1.40
C GLY A 21 -33.71 18.62 2.70
N SER A 22 -33.79 17.60 3.55
CA SER A 22 -32.99 17.57 4.79
C SER A 22 -31.51 17.36 4.47
N THR A 23 -30.66 18.32 4.88
CA THR A 23 -29.20 18.24 4.75
C THR A 23 -28.64 16.97 5.38
N GLU A 24 -29.23 16.51 6.48
CA GLU A 24 -28.84 15.28 7.16
C GLU A 24 -29.14 14.03 6.32
N THR A 25 -30.34 13.95 5.74
CA THR A 25 -30.74 12.83 4.89
C THR A 25 -29.88 12.78 3.63
N ALA A 26 -29.67 13.94 2.98
CA ALA A 26 -28.83 14.03 1.80
C ALA A 26 -27.37 13.64 2.09
N TYR A 27 -26.84 14.07 3.23
CA TYR A 27 -25.51 13.65 3.69
C TYR A 27 -25.44 12.15 3.96
N GLY A 28 -26.45 11.56 4.59
CA GLY A 28 -26.53 10.10 4.80
C GLY A 28 -26.48 9.32 3.48
N GLY A 29 -27.24 9.77 2.48
CA GLY A 29 -27.19 9.20 1.13
C GLY A 29 -25.82 9.35 0.47
N PHE A 30 -25.19 10.52 0.60
CA PHE A 30 -23.83 10.76 0.11
C PHE A 30 -22.80 9.81 0.73
N VAL A 31 -22.85 9.61 2.05
CA VAL A 31 -21.97 8.67 2.75
C VAL A 31 -22.16 7.26 2.21
N GLN A 32 -23.41 6.82 2.03
CA GLN A 32 -23.70 5.49 1.49
C GLN A 32 -23.14 5.33 0.07
N GLU A 33 -23.26 6.35 -0.78
CA GLU A 33 -22.74 6.31 -2.14
C GLU A 33 -21.21 6.24 -2.19
N VAL A 34 -20.54 6.98 -1.31
CA VAL A 34 -19.07 6.90 -1.15
C VAL A 34 -18.64 5.51 -0.69
N ILE A 35 -19.37 4.89 0.25
CA ILE A 35 -19.10 3.50 0.70
C ILE A 35 -19.30 2.53 -0.45
N ASN A 36 -20.42 2.62 -1.17
CA ASN A 36 -20.72 1.78 -2.33
C ASN A 36 -19.64 1.91 -3.41
N LEU A 37 -19.17 3.12 -3.68
CA LEU A 37 -18.08 3.36 -4.62
C LEU A 37 -16.80 2.64 -4.18
N CYS A 38 -16.43 2.75 -2.90
CA CYS A 38 -15.18 2.20 -2.37
C CYS A 38 -15.19 0.67 -2.22
N TYR A 39 -16.36 0.06 -1.97
CA TYR A 39 -16.48 -1.38 -1.70
C TYR A 39 -17.25 -2.15 -2.80
N GLY A 40 -17.78 -1.48 -3.81
CA GLY A 40 -18.58 -2.07 -4.90
C GLY A 40 -17.78 -2.77 -5.99
N GLY A 41 -16.52 -3.14 -5.74
CA GLY A 41 -15.67 -3.83 -6.73
C GLY A 41 -15.13 -2.92 -7.85
N ASN A 42 -15.18 -1.60 -7.68
CA ASN A 42 -14.66 -0.63 -8.65
C ASN A 42 -13.13 -0.60 -8.68
N ASP A 43 -12.55 -0.22 -9.82
CA ASP A 43 -11.10 -0.05 -9.97
C ASP A 43 -10.56 1.03 -9.02
N ALA A 44 -9.40 0.77 -8.41
CA ALA A 44 -8.81 1.67 -7.42
C ALA A 44 -8.53 3.06 -7.99
N LYS A 45 -8.09 3.16 -9.26
CA LYS A 45 -7.87 4.47 -9.90
C LYS A 45 -9.18 5.20 -10.10
N HIS A 46 -10.25 4.49 -10.45
CA HIS A 46 -11.58 5.07 -10.58
C HIS A 46 -12.09 5.64 -9.25
N ILE A 47 -11.94 4.87 -8.16
CA ILE A 47 -12.32 5.31 -6.81
C ILE A 47 -11.52 6.56 -6.40
N ILE A 48 -10.20 6.54 -6.59
CA ILE A 48 -9.32 7.67 -6.24
C ILE A 48 -9.72 8.93 -7.00
N VAL A 49 -9.96 8.82 -8.31
CA VAL A 49 -10.35 9.97 -9.15
C VAL A 49 -11.71 10.54 -8.73
N ALA A 50 -12.71 9.69 -8.49
CA ALA A 50 -14.03 10.14 -8.07
C ALA A 50 -14.02 10.79 -6.68
N LEU A 51 -13.27 10.23 -5.72
CA LEU A 51 -13.11 10.83 -4.39
C LEU A 51 -12.35 12.16 -4.45
N ALA A 52 -11.28 12.26 -5.24
CA ALA A 52 -10.51 13.49 -5.42
C ALA A 52 -11.37 14.60 -6.06
N PHE A 53 -12.19 14.25 -7.05
CA PHE A 53 -13.13 15.20 -7.65
C PHE A 53 -14.11 15.75 -6.61
N ALA A 54 -14.78 14.87 -5.86
CA ALA A 54 -15.74 15.29 -4.83
C ALA A 54 -15.08 16.13 -3.72
N GLU A 55 -13.84 15.82 -3.34
CA GLU A 55 -13.08 16.64 -2.38
C GLU A 55 -12.82 18.05 -2.90
N ILE A 56 -12.36 18.19 -4.15
CA ILE A 56 -12.07 19.49 -4.76
C ILE A 56 -13.32 20.36 -4.79
N GLU A 57 -14.44 19.80 -5.22
CA GLU A 57 -15.72 20.50 -5.29
C GLU A 57 -16.21 20.97 -3.92
N LEU A 58 -16.13 20.11 -2.89
CA LEU A 58 -16.52 20.49 -1.53
C LEU A 58 -15.57 21.52 -0.90
N GLN A 59 -14.26 21.39 -1.16
CA GLN A 59 -13.24 22.28 -0.60
C GLN A 59 -13.42 23.70 -1.11
N HIS A 60 -13.75 23.86 -2.39
CA HIS A 60 -13.90 25.15 -3.05
C HIS A 60 -15.36 25.61 -3.13
N HIS A 61 -16.29 24.91 -2.47
CA HIS A 61 -17.69 25.30 -2.46
C HIS A 61 -17.87 26.69 -1.79
N PRO A 62 -18.64 27.63 -2.38
CA PRO A 62 -18.78 28.99 -1.85
C PRO A 62 -19.22 29.06 -0.38
N GLN A 63 -20.10 28.16 0.06
CA GLN A 63 -20.56 28.08 1.46
C GLN A 63 -19.50 27.54 2.43
N ASN A 64 -18.45 26.89 1.93
CA ASN A 64 -17.31 26.45 2.74
C ASN A 64 -16.26 27.55 2.89
N LEU A 65 -16.15 28.43 1.89
CA LEU A 65 -15.21 29.55 1.86
C LEU A 65 -15.77 30.83 2.51
N SER A 66 -17.08 30.89 2.78
CA SER A 66 -17.70 32.06 3.40
C SER A 66 -17.27 32.21 4.86
N VAL A 67 -16.96 33.46 5.26
CA VAL A 67 -16.59 33.85 6.63
C VAL A 67 -17.82 34.06 7.53
N SER A 68 -19.02 33.89 6.97
CA SER A 68 -20.29 34.13 7.65
C SER A 68 -20.65 33.00 8.64
N GLU A 69 -21.59 33.28 9.54
CA GLU A 69 -22.06 32.39 10.62
C GLU A 69 -22.22 30.95 10.16
N GLU A 70 -21.76 30.01 10.99
CA GLU A 70 -21.81 28.58 10.70
C GLU A 70 -23.24 28.11 10.43
N ASN A 71 -23.61 28.02 9.15
CA ASN A 71 -24.84 27.38 8.75
C ASN A 71 -24.65 25.85 8.84
N VAL A 72 -25.71 25.15 9.21
CA VAL A 72 -25.84 23.69 9.19
C VAL A 72 -25.25 23.09 7.91
N VAL A 73 -25.48 23.68 6.74
CA VAL A 73 -24.93 23.18 5.47
C VAL A 73 -23.40 23.17 5.47
N THR A 74 -22.74 24.22 5.95
CA THR A 74 -21.28 24.29 6.05
C THR A 74 -20.73 23.22 6.99
N VAL A 75 -21.43 22.90 8.10
CA VAL A 75 -21.05 21.79 8.99
C VAL A 75 -21.06 20.46 8.23
N TYR A 76 -22.09 20.21 7.44
CA TYR A 76 -22.18 18.98 6.64
C TYR A 76 -21.16 18.92 5.49
N ILE A 77 -20.82 20.05 4.86
CA ILE A 77 -19.71 20.11 3.89
C ILE A 77 -18.39 19.72 4.55
N ARG A 78 -18.08 20.26 5.73
CA ARG A 78 -16.85 19.90 6.48
C ARG A 78 -16.85 18.44 6.93
N LYS A 79 -18.00 17.90 7.32
CA LYS A 79 -18.15 16.46 7.62
C LYS A 79 -17.87 15.61 6.38
N ALA A 80 -18.44 15.97 5.23
CA ALA A 80 -18.22 15.27 3.96
C ALA A 80 -16.74 15.32 3.53
N LEU A 81 -16.09 16.48 3.61
CA LEU A 81 -14.64 16.62 3.37
C LEU A 81 -13.81 15.71 4.28
N SER A 82 -14.11 15.72 5.58
CA SER A 82 -13.40 14.88 6.56
C SER A 82 -13.58 13.40 6.24
N PHE A 83 -14.78 13.00 5.83
CA PHE A 83 -15.09 11.64 5.45
C PHE A 83 -14.37 11.20 4.17
N ILE A 84 -14.42 12.00 3.10
CA ILE A 84 -13.73 11.71 1.84
C ILE A 84 -12.22 11.57 2.05
N ARG A 85 -11.59 12.49 2.78
CA ARG A 85 -10.16 12.41 3.11
C ARG A 85 -9.80 11.13 3.84
N LYS A 86 -10.66 10.70 4.77
CA LYS A 86 -10.48 9.43 5.48
C LYS A 86 -10.61 8.24 4.53
N MET A 87 -11.59 8.25 3.64
CA MET A 87 -11.78 7.20 2.63
C MET A 87 -10.61 7.12 1.65
N GLN A 88 -10.14 8.25 1.11
CA GLN A 88 -8.95 8.30 0.25
C GLN A 88 -7.71 7.75 0.97
N LYS A 89 -7.52 8.07 2.25
CA LYS A 89 -6.42 7.52 3.04
C LYS A 89 -6.53 6.00 3.21
N MET A 90 -7.74 5.47 3.39
CA MET A 90 -7.97 4.03 3.47
C MET A 90 -7.72 3.33 2.14
N VAL A 91 -8.22 3.90 1.03
CA VAL A 91 -8.01 3.36 -0.34
C VAL A 91 -6.54 3.45 -0.75
N SER A 92 -5.85 4.53 -0.39
CA SER A 92 -4.41 4.68 -0.66
C SER A 92 -3.58 3.75 0.22
N ALA A 93 -3.97 3.56 1.49
CA ALA A 93 -3.32 2.60 2.37
C ALA A 93 -3.52 1.17 1.86
N SER A 94 -4.72 0.80 1.39
CA SER A 94 -5.01 -0.52 0.81
C SER A 94 -4.39 -0.72 -0.58
N ALA A 95 -4.18 0.35 -1.36
CA ALA A 95 -3.44 0.30 -2.61
C ALA A 95 -1.92 0.14 -2.39
N ILE A 96 -1.37 0.67 -1.29
CA ILE A 96 0.04 0.49 -0.89
C ILE A 96 0.25 -0.86 -0.18
N THR A 97 -0.79 -1.44 0.42
CA THR A 97 -0.83 -2.82 0.93
C THR A 97 -1.60 -3.76 0.02
N SER A 98 -1.47 -3.65 -1.31
CA SER A 98 -1.99 -4.65 -2.24
C SER A 98 -1.21 -5.97 -2.13
N VAL A 99 -1.44 -6.68 -1.02
CA VAL A 99 -1.54 -8.13 -1.00
C VAL A 99 -2.68 -8.53 -1.96
N PRO A 100 -2.50 -9.58 -2.79
CA PRO A 100 -3.56 -10.04 -3.67
C PRO A 100 -4.71 -10.70 -2.88
N PRO A 101 -5.96 -10.69 -3.39
CA PRO A 101 -7.11 -11.22 -2.68
C PRO A 101 -7.18 -12.75 -2.69
N LEU A 102 -7.57 -13.34 -1.56
CA LEU A 102 -8.08 -14.70 -1.45
C LEU A 102 -9.40 -14.82 -2.24
N THR A 103 -9.37 -15.47 -3.40
CA THR A 103 -10.57 -16.10 -3.98
C THR A 103 -10.27 -17.57 -4.22
N SER A 104 -11.01 -18.40 -3.49
CA SER A 104 -11.09 -19.84 -3.66
C SER A 104 -11.94 -20.17 -4.88
N THR A 105 -11.36 -20.09 -6.08
CA THR A 105 -11.72 -20.93 -7.21
C THR A 105 -10.63 -20.81 -8.27
N SER A 106 -10.16 -21.98 -8.70
CA SER A 106 -9.19 -22.24 -9.75
C SER A 106 -9.25 -21.28 -10.94
N GLU A 107 -8.23 -20.43 -11.11
CA GLU A 107 -7.60 -20.15 -12.41
C GLU A 107 -6.31 -19.33 -12.22
N THR A 108 -5.20 -19.95 -12.58
CA THR A 108 -3.81 -19.48 -12.43
C THR A 108 -3.55 -18.30 -13.37
N LYS A 109 -3.74 -17.06 -12.91
CA LYS A 109 -3.11 -15.89 -13.55
C LYS A 109 -1.77 -15.62 -12.86
N ALA A 110 -0.71 -16.15 -13.45
CA ALA A 110 0.66 -15.87 -13.07
C ALA A 110 0.97 -14.38 -13.35
N THR A 111 0.76 -13.52 -12.34
CA THR A 111 1.47 -12.24 -12.27
C THR A 111 2.94 -12.58 -12.10
N VAL A 112 3.71 -12.46 -13.18
CA VAL A 112 5.17 -12.66 -13.14
C VAL A 112 5.75 -11.64 -12.14
N PRO A 113 6.40 -12.10 -11.05
CA PRO A 113 7.03 -11.20 -10.10
C PRO A 113 7.98 -10.22 -10.80
N ALA A 114 7.90 -8.93 -10.48
CA ALA A 114 8.73 -7.88 -11.10
C ALA A 114 10.24 -8.10 -10.84
N LEU A 115 10.57 -8.82 -9.77
CA LEU A 115 11.91 -9.28 -9.43
C LEU A 115 11.86 -10.78 -9.15
N GLN A 116 12.79 -11.53 -9.72
CA GLN A 116 12.87 -12.98 -9.58
C GLN A 116 14.10 -13.34 -8.75
N TRP A 117 13.91 -14.10 -7.67
CA TRP A 117 15.04 -14.74 -7.00
C TRP A 117 15.60 -15.83 -7.90
N THR A 118 16.84 -15.66 -8.35
CA THR A 118 17.55 -16.69 -9.12
C THR A 118 18.52 -17.50 -8.27
N GLY A 119 18.67 -17.15 -6.98
CA GLY A 119 19.50 -17.89 -6.03
C GLY A 119 18.77 -19.10 -5.45
N ASN A 120 19.43 -19.82 -4.55
CA ASN A 120 18.78 -20.94 -3.86
C ASN A 120 17.80 -20.43 -2.79
N ALA A 121 16.71 -21.16 -2.53
CA ALA A 121 15.73 -20.77 -1.51
C ALA A 121 16.37 -20.67 -0.12
N VAL A 122 17.37 -21.51 0.18
CA VAL A 122 18.13 -21.47 1.43
C VAL A 122 18.92 -20.16 1.58
N GLU A 123 19.46 -19.61 0.49
CA GLU A 123 20.17 -18.32 0.51
C GLU A 123 19.21 -17.17 0.84
N LEU A 124 17.99 -17.21 0.29
CA LEU A 124 16.96 -16.23 0.63
C LEU A 124 16.55 -16.34 2.11
N VAL A 125 16.39 -17.56 2.64
CA VAL A 125 16.11 -17.76 4.07
C VAL A 125 17.23 -17.23 4.96
N GLU A 126 18.48 -17.41 4.56
CA GLU A 126 19.62 -16.86 5.28
C GLU A 126 19.53 -15.34 5.39
N LEU A 127 19.19 -14.66 4.29
CA LEU A 127 18.95 -13.21 4.27
C LEU A 127 17.74 -12.80 5.13
N ILE A 128 16.62 -13.52 5.04
CA ILE A 128 15.42 -13.25 5.85
C ILE A 128 15.77 -13.31 7.34
N TYR A 129 16.50 -14.34 7.78
CA TYR A 129 16.89 -14.48 9.17
C TYR A 129 17.92 -13.43 9.60
N ALA A 130 18.82 -13.00 8.72
CA ALA A 130 19.75 -11.91 8.99
C ALA A 130 19.00 -10.58 9.25
N LEU A 131 18.05 -10.24 8.38
CA LEU A 131 17.20 -9.06 8.54
C LEU A 131 16.38 -9.11 9.84
N TYR A 132 15.82 -10.27 10.16
CA TYR A 132 15.14 -10.49 11.43
C TYR A 132 16.08 -10.31 12.64
N ALA A 133 17.26 -10.92 12.61
CA ALA A 133 18.22 -10.87 13.72
C ALA A 133 18.83 -9.48 13.95
N THR A 134 18.98 -8.68 12.89
CA THR A 134 19.48 -7.30 13.00
C THR A 134 18.44 -6.33 13.55
N GLY A 135 17.14 -6.66 13.49
CA GLY A 135 16.07 -5.82 14.04
C GLY A 135 15.92 -4.46 13.35
N CYS A 136 16.45 -4.30 12.13
CA CYS A 136 16.46 -3.02 11.42
C CYS A 136 15.10 -2.63 10.81
N ILE A 137 14.12 -3.54 10.82
CA ILE A 137 12.80 -3.33 10.22
C ILE A 137 11.77 -3.01 11.31
N ASN A 138 10.98 -1.95 11.08
CA ASN A 138 9.91 -1.49 11.99
C ASN A 138 10.41 -1.25 13.44
N GLY A 139 11.64 -0.76 13.59
CA GLY A 139 12.27 -0.56 14.90
C GLY A 139 12.41 -1.86 15.71
N GLY A 140 12.70 -2.97 15.05
CA GLY A 140 12.88 -4.28 15.67
C GLY A 140 11.58 -5.04 15.95
N LYS A 141 10.42 -4.53 15.53
CA LYS A 141 9.11 -5.12 15.82
C LYS A 141 8.64 -6.12 14.77
N ALA A 142 9.31 -6.20 13.62
CA ALA A 142 8.91 -7.11 12.56
C ALA A 142 9.14 -8.57 12.95
N SER A 143 8.09 -9.39 12.91
CA SER A 143 8.20 -10.81 13.18
C SER A 143 8.65 -11.59 11.93
N LEU A 144 9.27 -12.75 12.14
CA LEU A 144 9.64 -13.63 11.03
C LEU A 144 8.44 -14.10 10.20
N LYS A 145 7.27 -14.26 10.85
CA LYS A 145 6.01 -14.64 10.20
C LYS A 145 5.47 -13.56 9.27
N GLU A 146 5.81 -12.30 9.52
CA GLU A 146 5.48 -11.18 8.62
C GLU A 146 6.54 -11.01 7.55
N LEU A 147 7.82 -11.14 7.92
CA LEU A 147 8.94 -10.85 7.04
C LEU A 147 9.11 -11.89 5.92
N ALA A 148 9.01 -13.18 6.25
CA ALA A 148 9.28 -14.25 5.29
C ALA A 148 8.26 -14.29 4.13
N PRO A 149 6.93 -14.21 4.34
CA PRO A 149 5.96 -14.20 3.25
C PRO A 149 6.12 -12.99 2.33
N VAL A 150 6.45 -11.82 2.90
CA VAL A 150 6.67 -10.59 2.12
C VAL A 150 7.86 -10.77 1.18
N LEU A 151 9.01 -11.23 1.69
CA LEU A 151 10.22 -11.40 0.86
C LEU A 151 10.08 -12.52 -0.15
N TYR A 152 9.40 -13.63 0.20
CA TYR A 152 9.09 -14.69 -0.76
C TYR A 152 8.18 -14.21 -1.89
N SER A 153 7.10 -13.51 -1.56
CA SER A 153 6.21 -12.92 -2.56
C SER A 153 6.94 -11.90 -3.44
N PHE A 154 7.71 -11.01 -2.82
CA PHE A 154 8.45 -9.95 -3.52
C PHE A 154 9.43 -10.50 -4.57
N PHE A 155 10.13 -11.60 -4.24
CA PHE A 155 11.08 -12.23 -5.16
C PHE A 155 10.50 -13.41 -5.95
N GLY A 156 9.20 -13.69 -5.88
CA GLY A 156 8.62 -14.78 -6.65
C GLY A 156 9.02 -16.19 -6.20
N VAL A 157 9.38 -16.37 -4.93
CA VAL A 157 9.80 -17.68 -4.40
C VAL A 157 8.61 -18.37 -3.74
N GLU A 158 8.20 -19.50 -4.31
CA GLU A 158 7.18 -20.37 -3.71
C GLU A 158 7.81 -21.30 -2.66
N SER A 159 8.07 -20.78 -1.45
CA SER A 159 8.61 -21.58 -0.35
C SER A 159 7.84 -21.35 0.95
N LYS A 160 7.49 -22.43 1.64
CA LYS A 160 6.89 -22.42 2.98
C LYS A 160 7.85 -22.92 4.06
N ASP A 161 9.08 -23.23 3.69
CA ASP A 161 10.05 -23.98 4.50
C ASP A 161 11.03 -23.10 5.28
N CYS A 162 10.66 -21.85 5.59
CA CYS A 162 11.56 -20.87 6.23
C CYS A 162 12.26 -21.44 7.49
N TYR A 163 11.50 -22.05 8.40
CA TYR A 163 12.04 -22.64 9.63
C TYR A 163 12.88 -23.90 9.38
N ARG A 164 12.54 -24.71 8.37
CA ARG A 164 13.29 -25.92 8.00
C ARG A 164 14.64 -25.53 7.43
N PHE A 165 14.67 -24.65 6.44
CA PHE A 165 15.90 -24.17 5.84
C PHE A 165 16.80 -23.47 6.85
N TYR A 166 16.26 -22.70 7.78
CA TYR A 166 17.05 -22.16 8.88
C TYR A 166 17.63 -23.23 9.81
N THR A 167 16.88 -24.29 10.08
CA THR A 167 17.38 -25.43 10.83
C THR A 167 18.55 -26.10 10.10
N ASP A 168 18.47 -26.24 8.77
CA ASP A 168 19.55 -26.78 7.95
C ASP A 168 20.79 -25.87 7.95
N ILE A 169 20.59 -24.55 7.84
CA ILE A 169 21.66 -23.54 7.99
C ILE A 169 22.37 -23.70 9.33
N LYS A 170 21.61 -23.83 10.43
CA LYS A 170 22.17 -24.03 11.79
C LYS A 170 22.98 -25.32 11.93
N ARG A 171 22.70 -26.34 11.13
CA ARG A 171 23.35 -27.67 11.19
C ARG A 171 24.60 -27.78 10.33
N ARG A 172 24.93 -26.76 9.53
CA ARG A 172 26.18 -26.71 8.74
C ARG A 172 27.40 -26.86 9.67
N LYS A 173 28.36 -27.70 9.26
CA LYS A 173 29.54 -28.08 10.05
C LYS A 173 30.83 -27.31 9.69
N SER A 174 30.77 -26.43 8.71
CA SER A 174 31.88 -25.53 8.34
C SER A 174 32.09 -24.42 9.35
N ASP A 175 33.22 -23.73 9.24
CA ASP A 175 33.60 -22.59 10.09
C ASP A 175 32.58 -21.45 10.04
N SER A 176 31.99 -21.17 8.88
CA SER A 176 30.85 -20.27 8.76
C SER A 176 29.54 -21.01 8.57
N ARG A 177 28.46 -20.53 9.18
CA ARG A 177 27.10 -21.00 8.88
C ARG A 177 26.39 -20.13 7.86
N THR A 178 26.88 -18.90 7.64
CA THR A 178 26.23 -17.85 6.87
C THR A 178 26.96 -17.59 5.54
N TYR A 179 27.02 -18.62 4.70
CA TYR A 179 27.74 -18.56 3.43
C TYR A 179 27.24 -17.48 2.48
N PHE A 180 25.92 -17.25 2.43
CA PHE A 180 25.35 -16.29 1.51
C PHE A 180 25.67 -14.87 1.94
N LEU A 181 25.60 -14.56 3.24
CA LEU A 181 25.94 -13.24 3.77
C LEU A 181 27.43 -12.91 3.57
N GLU A 182 28.32 -13.88 3.79
CA GLU A 182 29.76 -13.72 3.51
C GLU A 182 29.99 -13.45 2.03
N LYS A 183 29.38 -14.24 1.15
CA LYS A 183 29.43 -14.03 -0.29
C LYS A 183 28.91 -12.65 -0.69
N MET A 184 27.83 -12.17 -0.09
CA MET A 184 27.30 -10.82 -0.34
C MET A 184 28.30 -9.74 0.09
N GLN A 185 28.87 -9.86 1.28
CA GLN A 185 29.87 -8.92 1.80
C GLN A 185 31.09 -8.86 0.89
N ASP A 186 31.64 -10.01 0.50
CA ASP A 186 32.80 -10.10 -0.38
C ASP A 186 32.53 -9.46 -1.74
N LYS A 187 31.37 -9.75 -2.34
CA LYS A 187 30.99 -9.19 -3.64
C LYS A 187 30.78 -7.68 -3.57
N LEU A 188 30.17 -7.16 -2.51
CA LEU A 188 29.98 -5.73 -2.33
C LEU A 188 31.31 -5.00 -2.13
N ASN A 189 32.18 -5.52 -1.26
CA ASN A 189 33.50 -4.95 -1.03
C ASN A 189 34.37 -4.98 -2.30
N ALA A 190 34.30 -6.07 -3.09
CA ALA A 190 35.01 -6.15 -4.36
C ALA A 190 34.53 -5.10 -5.36
N LYS A 191 33.21 -4.87 -5.44
CA LYS A 191 32.64 -3.81 -6.27
C LYS A 191 33.13 -2.43 -5.84
N MET A 192 33.11 -2.13 -4.54
CA MET A 192 33.60 -0.84 -4.02
C MET A 192 35.06 -0.60 -4.38
N ARG A 193 35.95 -1.59 -4.20
CA ARG A 193 37.36 -1.46 -4.61
C ARG A 193 37.51 -1.18 -6.09
N HIS A 194 36.73 -1.85 -6.93
CA HIS A 194 36.75 -1.61 -8.37
C HIS A 194 36.29 -0.19 -8.73
N ASP A 195 35.22 0.28 -8.10
CA ASP A 195 34.71 1.64 -8.30
C ASP A 195 35.76 2.69 -7.84
N ASP A 196 36.44 2.47 -6.71
CA ASP A 196 37.54 3.33 -6.22
C ASP A 196 38.73 3.38 -7.19
N GLU A 197 39.10 2.23 -7.78
CA GLU A 197 40.17 2.16 -8.80
C GLU A 197 39.79 2.95 -10.06
N LEU A 198 38.55 2.82 -10.54
CA LEU A 198 38.05 3.58 -11.69
C LEU A 198 38.03 5.08 -11.41
N GLU A 199 37.68 5.51 -10.20
CA GLU A 199 37.76 6.93 -9.81
C GLU A 199 39.18 7.46 -9.80
N ARG A 200 40.16 6.67 -9.34
CA ARG A 200 41.58 7.04 -9.37
C ARG A 200 42.12 7.18 -10.79
N MET A 201 41.69 6.32 -11.72
CA MET A 201 42.09 6.40 -13.13
C MET A 201 41.50 7.61 -13.87
N ARG A 202 40.44 8.23 -13.31
CA ARG A 202 39.80 9.43 -13.89
C ARG A 202 40.37 10.75 -13.38
N ARG A 203 41.22 10.72 -12.34
CA ARG A 203 41.89 11.89 -11.76
C ARG A 203 43.31 12.01 -12.31
#